data_AF-A0AAQ1HN53-F1
#
_entry.id   AF-A0AAQ1HN53-F1
#
_cell.length_a   1.000
_cell.length_b   1.000
_cell.length_c   1.000
_cell.angle_alpha   90.00
_cell.angle_beta   90.00
_cell.angle_gamma   90.00
#
_symmetry.space_group_name_H-M   'P 1'
#
loop_
_entity.id
_entity.type
_entity.pdbx_description
1 polymer ?
#
loop_
_entity_poly.entity_id
_entity_poly.type
_entity_poly.pdbx_seq_one_letter_code
_entity_poly.pdbx_strand_id
1 'polypeptide(L)'
;MAKTQQERSAKAAAKRAEIGEEELRHRVRPGVLTKLDDLMRWADIEQKAEAVQLLILNAHAMGPEGAAQLLAIPRHEITISESVARRLEAEGRREAAALDRSEQ
;
A
#
# COMPACT_ATOMS: atom_id res chain seq x y z
N MET A 1 -35.74 10.67 31.32
CA MET A 1 -35.02 11.53 30.36
C MET A 1 -34.41 10.65 29.27
N ALA A 2 -34.61 10.97 27.99
CA ALA A 2 -33.93 10.27 26.91
C ALA A 2 -32.44 10.65 26.92
N LYS A 3 -31.55 9.68 26.69
CA LYS A 3 -30.11 9.95 26.63
C LYS A 3 -29.78 10.91 25.50
N THR A 4 -28.86 11.83 25.77
CA THR A 4 -28.32 12.75 24.77
C THR A 4 -27.49 11.99 23.73
N GLN A 5 -27.26 12.59 22.57
CA GLN A 5 -26.41 12.00 21.54
C GLN A 5 -24.96 11.82 22.03
N GLN A 6 -24.45 12.76 22.82
CA GLN A 6 -23.10 12.71 23.39
C GLN A 6 -22.91 11.52 24.34
N GLU A 7 -23.89 11.27 25.22
CA GLU A 7 -23.86 10.12 26.14
C GLU A 7 -23.87 8.78 25.39
N ARG A 8 -24.61 8.70 24.28
CA ARG A 8 -24.64 7.50 23.43
C ARG A 8 -23.30 7.27 22.73
N SER A 9 -22.71 8.33 22.15
CA SER A 9 -21.39 8.26 21.52
C SER A 9 -20.29 7.89 22.51
N ALA A 10 -20.31 8.47 23.71
CA ALA A 10 -19.36 8.14 24.78
C ALA A 10 -19.48 6.68 25.23
N LYS A 11 -20.71 6.17 25.39
CA LYS A 11 -20.94 4.75 25.73
C LYS A 11 -20.41 3.82 24.63
N ALA A 12 -20.64 4.16 23.36
CA ALA A 12 -20.14 3.35 22.24
C ALA A 12 -18.60 3.36 22.18
N ALA A 13 -17.97 4.52 22.37
CA ALA A 13 -16.51 4.63 22.43
C ALA A 13 -15.92 3.83 23.60
N ALA A 14 -16.52 3.89 24.79
CA ALA A 14 -16.11 3.09 25.94
C ALA A 14 -16.21 1.59 25.66
N LYS A 15 -17.27 1.14 24.96
CA LYS A 15 -17.42 -0.27 24.62
C LYS A 15 -16.37 -0.75 23.62
N ARG A 16 -16.01 0.07 22.62
CA ARG A 16 -14.93 -0.24 21.68
C ARG A 16 -13.59 -0.38 22.40
N ALA A 17 -13.28 0.54 23.31
CA ALA A 17 -12.08 0.47 24.12
C ALA A 17 -12.05 -0.78 25.02
N GLU A 18 -13.18 -1.15 25.64
CA GLU A 18 -13.30 -2.33 26.50
C GLU A 18 -12.98 -3.63 25.74
N ILE A 19 -13.43 -3.75 24.49
CA ILE A 19 -13.19 -4.95 23.65
C ILE A 19 -11.89 -4.87 22.86
N GLY A 20 -11.09 -3.82 23.03
CA GLY A 20 -9.84 -3.61 22.29
C GLY A 20 -10.04 -3.37 20.79
N GLU A 21 -11.21 -2.88 20.37
CA GLU A 21 -11.48 -2.53 18.97
C GLU A 21 -10.62 -1.33 18.58
N GLU A 22 -9.79 -1.51 17.54
CA GLU A 22 -8.98 -0.45 16.96
C GLU A 22 -9.58 0.01 15.62
N GLU A 23 -9.69 1.33 15.44
CA GLU A 23 -10.19 1.92 14.21
C GLU A 23 -9.07 2.05 13.16
N LEU A 24 -9.14 1.24 12.11
CA LEU A 24 -8.22 1.34 10.97
C LEU A 24 -8.71 2.37 9.94
N ARG A 25 -8.22 3.61 10.04
CA ARG A 25 -8.56 4.69 9.09
C ARG A 25 -7.70 4.62 7.83
N HIS A 26 -8.29 4.27 6.69
CA HIS A 26 -7.58 4.14 5.43
C HIS A 26 -8.14 5.05 4.32
N ARG A 27 -7.32 6.00 3.83
CA ARG A 27 -7.64 6.84 2.67
C ARG A 27 -6.95 6.28 1.44
N VAL A 28 -7.72 5.97 0.39
CA VAL A 28 -7.22 5.32 -0.83
C VAL A 28 -7.42 6.17 -2.08
N ARG A 29 -6.54 5.98 -3.07
CA ARG A 29 -6.68 6.52 -4.42
C ARG A 29 -7.66 5.65 -5.25
N PRO A 30 -8.29 6.19 -6.31
CA PRO A 30 -9.25 5.44 -7.13
C PRO A 30 -8.71 4.10 -7.65
N GLY A 31 -7.45 4.05 -8.09
CA GLY A 31 -6.87 2.82 -8.63
C GLY A 31 -6.75 1.66 -7.61
N VAL A 32 -6.58 1.97 -6.32
CA VAL A 32 -6.60 0.95 -5.25
C VAL A 32 -8.04 0.52 -4.98
N LEU A 33 -8.98 1.47 -4.99
CA LEU A 33 -10.40 1.19 -4.77
C LEU A 33 -10.96 0.26 -5.85
N THR A 34 -10.65 0.48 -7.13
CA THR A 34 -11.07 -0.41 -8.23
C THR A 34 -10.56 -1.84 -8.02
N LYS A 35 -9.31 -2.01 -7.59
CA LYS A 35 -8.76 -3.35 -7.28
C LYS A 35 -9.52 -4.03 -6.15
N LEU A 36 -9.89 -3.28 -5.11
CA LEU A 36 -10.69 -3.81 -4.01
C LEU A 36 -12.09 -4.21 -4.50
N ASP A 37 -12.74 -3.39 -5.34
CA ASP A 37 -14.05 -3.72 -5.90
C ASP A 37 -14.01 -4.97 -6.79
N ASP A 38 -12.93 -5.18 -7.56
CA ASP A 38 -12.72 -6.42 -8.34
C ASP A 38 -12.60 -7.65 -7.42
N LEU A 39 -11.77 -7.57 -6.37
CA LEU A 39 -11.62 -8.64 -5.38
C LEU A 39 -12.95 -8.98 -4.71
N MET A 40 -13.71 -7.95 -4.33
CA MET A 40 -15.04 -8.09 -3.75
C MET A 40 -16.01 -8.80 -4.71
N ARG A 41 -16.02 -8.39 -5.98
CA ARG A 41 -16.87 -9.02 -7.01
C ARG A 41 -16.50 -10.49 -7.24
N TRP A 42 -15.22 -10.84 -7.26
CA TRP A 42 -14.79 -12.23 -7.45
C TRP A 42 -15.15 -13.13 -6.28
N ALA A 43 -15.20 -12.58 -5.07
CA ALA A 43 -15.52 -13.29 -3.85
C ALA A 43 -17.00 -13.17 -3.42
N ASP A 44 -17.84 -12.47 -4.20
CA ASP A 44 -19.25 -12.16 -3.87
C ASP A 44 -19.42 -11.45 -2.52
N ILE A 45 -18.55 -10.48 -2.23
CA ILE A 45 -18.55 -9.69 -0.98
C ILE A 45 -19.12 -8.29 -1.25
N GLU A 46 -20.12 -7.88 -0.49
CA GLU A 46 -20.72 -6.55 -0.61
C GLU A 46 -19.99 -5.48 0.23
N GLN A 47 -19.41 -5.88 1.36
CA GLN A 47 -18.84 -4.96 2.34
C GLN A 47 -17.32 -4.85 2.25
N LYS A 48 -16.83 -3.63 2.01
CA LYS A 48 -15.39 -3.33 1.92
C LYS A 48 -14.62 -3.71 3.19
N ALA A 49 -15.20 -3.46 4.37
CA ALA A 49 -14.58 -3.80 5.64
C ALA A 49 -14.41 -5.32 5.82
N GLU A 50 -15.40 -6.10 5.39
CA GLU A 50 -15.35 -7.56 5.40
C GLU A 50 -14.27 -8.08 4.44
N ALA A 51 -14.21 -7.55 3.21
CA ALA A 51 -13.16 -7.92 2.27
C ALA A 51 -11.76 -7.66 2.82
N VAL A 52 -11.51 -6.49 3.43
CA VAL A 52 -10.22 -6.16 4.06
C VAL A 52 -9.92 -7.09 5.23
N GLN A 53 -10.90 -7.39 6.08
CA GLN A 53 -10.73 -8.31 7.19
C GLN A 53 -10.38 -9.72 6.71
N LEU A 54 -11.07 -10.23 5.68
CA LEU A 54 -10.77 -11.53 5.08
C LEU A 54 -9.40 -11.56 4.42
N LEU A 55 -8.97 -10.48 3.76
CA LEU A 55 -7.62 -10.39 3.19
C LEU A 55 -6.55 -10.53 4.29
N ILE A 56 -6.72 -9.86 5.42
CA ILE A 56 -5.80 -9.93 6.56
C ILE A 56 -5.76 -11.36 7.14
N LEU A 57 -6.94 -11.94 7.40
CA LEU A 57 -7.05 -13.28 8.01
C LEU A 57 -6.47 -14.37 7.10
N ASN A 58 -6.78 -14.32 5.80
CA ASN A 58 -6.26 -15.30 4.85
C ASN A 58 -4.76 -15.14 4.61
N ALA A 59 -4.26 -13.90 4.52
CA ALA A 59 -2.82 -13.66 4.42
C ALA A 59 -2.08 -14.23 5.64
N HIS A 60 -2.64 -14.07 6.85
CA HIS A 60 -2.06 -14.66 8.06
C HIS A 60 -2.10 -16.20 8.04
N ALA A 61 -3.22 -16.80 7.61
CA ALA A 61 -3.39 -18.25 7.54
C ALA A 61 -2.42 -18.94 6.57
N MET A 62 -1.89 -18.21 5.58
CA MET A 62 -0.86 -18.70 4.66
C MET A 62 0.53 -18.86 5.29
N GLY A 63 0.72 -18.39 6.53
CA GLY A 63 2.03 -18.41 7.20
C GLY A 63 3.01 -17.35 6.66
N PRO A 64 4.20 -17.22 7.27
CA PRO A 64 5.12 -16.12 6.98
C PRO A 64 5.57 -16.06 5.51
N GLU A 65 5.91 -17.20 4.90
CA GLU A 65 6.40 -17.26 3.53
C GLU A 65 5.31 -16.93 2.51
N GLY A 66 4.09 -17.42 2.74
CA GLY A 66 2.94 -17.12 1.89
C GLY A 66 2.50 -15.65 2.00
N ALA A 67 2.44 -15.13 3.23
CA ALA A 67 2.13 -13.72 3.48
C ALA A 67 3.17 -12.77 2.85
N ALA A 68 4.45 -13.16 2.86
CA ALA A 68 5.52 -12.35 2.28
C ALA A 68 5.29 -12.03 0.80
N GLN A 69 4.70 -12.94 0.02
CA GLN A 69 4.40 -12.69 -1.39
C GLN A 69 3.29 -11.65 -1.59
N LEU A 70 2.28 -11.64 -0.70
CA LEU A 70 1.16 -10.69 -0.76
C LEU A 70 1.56 -9.29 -0.29
N LEU A 71 2.51 -9.21 0.64
CA LEU A 71 2.99 -7.96 1.24
C LEU A 71 4.27 -7.44 0.59
N ALA A 72 4.82 -8.16 -0.39
CA ALA A 72 5.99 -7.73 -1.13
C ALA A 72 5.68 -6.43 -1.89
N ILE A 73 6.48 -5.40 -1.65
CA ILE A 73 6.47 -4.21 -2.50
C ILE A 73 6.98 -4.65 -3.89
N PRO A 74 6.20 -4.50 -4.97
CA PRO A 74 6.67 -4.86 -6.30
C PRO A 74 7.87 -3.98 -6.64
N ARG A 75 9.07 -4.57 -6.55
CA ARG A 75 10.27 -3.96 -7.08
C ARG A 75 10.16 -4.06 -8.59
N HIS A 76 9.94 -2.94 -9.24
CA HIS A 76 10.11 -2.87 -10.67
C HIS A 76 11.62 -2.88 -10.90
N GLU A 77 12.16 -4.01 -11.30
CA GLU A 77 13.55 -4.08 -11.73
C GLU A 77 13.70 -3.18 -12.96
N ILE A 78 14.46 -2.10 -12.81
CA ILE A 78 14.78 -1.21 -13.94
C ILE A 78 15.96 -1.85 -14.68
N THR A 79 15.66 -2.69 -15.66
CA THR A 79 16.69 -3.21 -16.57
C THR A 79 17.08 -2.11 -17.55
N ILE A 80 18.30 -1.56 -17.42
CA ILE A 80 18.86 -0.60 -18.38
C ILE A 80 19.17 -1.36 -19.68
N SER A 81 18.58 -0.95 -20.79
CA SER A 81 18.91 -1.54 -22.08
C SER A 81 20.34 -1.16 -22.49
N GLU A 82 21.01 -2.02 -23.26
CA GLU A 82 22.38 -1.76 -23.73
C GLU A 82 22.50 -0.43 -24.50
N SER A 83 21.47 -0.04 -25.25
CA SER A 83 21.43 1.24 -25.95
C SER A 83 21.40 2.44 -25.00
N VAL A 84 20.68 2.35 -23.88
CA VAL A 84 20.65 3.38 -22.85
C VAL A 84 21.97 3.40 -22.08
N ALA A 85 22.55 2.24 -21.75
CA ALA A 85 23.85 2.15 -21.08
C ALA A 85 24.94 2.85 -21.90
N ARG A 86 25.04 2.55 -23.20
CA ARG A 86 26.00 3.22 -24.11
C ARG A 86 25.82 4.74 -24.15
N ARG A 87 24.57 5.22 -24.13
CA ARG A 87 24.28 6.66 -24.13
C ARG A 87 24.73 7.31 -22.82
N LEU A 88 24.44 6.68 -21.68
CA LEU A 88 24.88 7.17 -20.37
C LEU A 88 26.42 7.24 -20.29
N GLU A 89 27.13 6.22 -20.77
CA GLU A 89 28.59 6.23 -20.83
C GLU A 89 29.15 7.33 -21.74
N ALA A 90 28.52 7.56 -22.90
CA ALA A 90 28.98 8.58 -23.84
C ALA A 90 28.80 10.00 -23.28
N GLU A 91 27.65 10.28 -22.65
CA GLU A 91 27.42 11.58 -22.01
C GLU A 91 28.32 11.77 -20.79
N GLY A 92 28.47 10.74 -19.94
CA GLY A 92 29.36 10.80 -18.77
C GLY A 92 30.81 11.10 -19.16
N ARG A 93 31.31 10.52 -20.26
CA ARG A 93 32.63 10.84 -20.81
C ARG A 93 32.76 12.28 -21.29
N ARG A 94 31.73 12.84 -21.91
CA ARG A 94 31.73 14.23 -22.37
C ARG A 94 31.75 15.21 -21.20
N GLU A 95 30.96 14.92 -20.18
CA GLU A 95 30.85 15.73 -18.97
C GLU A 95 32.18 15.71 -18.19
N ALA A 96 32.77 14.54 -17.97
CA ALA A 96 34.08 14.42 -17.33
C ALA A 96 35.15 15.25 -18.06
N ALA A 97 35.23 15.12 -19.39
CA ALA A 97 36.19 15.89 -20.18
C ALA A 97 35.91 17.41 -20.13
N ALA A 98 34.65 17.84 -19.95
CA ALA A 98 34.31 19.24 -19.79
C ALA A 98 34.75 19.77 -18.42
N LEU A 99 34.57 18.98 -17.36
CA LEU A 99 35.03 19.31 -16.01
C LEU A 99 36.56 19.43 -15.96
N ASP A 100 37.29 18.46 -16.54
CA ASP A 100 38.76 18.48 -16.61
C ASP A 100 39.31 19.73 -17.30
N ARG A 101 38.57 20.27 -18.29
CA ARG A 101 38.92 21.52 -18.99
C ARG A 101 38.57 22.77 -18.20
N SER A 102 37.60 22.68 -17.29
CA SER A 102 37.19 23.80 -16.44
C SER A 102 38.02 23.92 -15.16
N GLU A 103 38.69 22.84 -14.76
CA GLU A 103 39.59 22.79 -13.60
C GLU A 103 41.05 23.17 -13.93
N GLN A 104 41.37 23.38 -15.21
CA GLN A 104 42.67 23.87 -15.72
C GLN A 104 42.65 25.39 -15.95
#